data_AF-A0A9D7DE48-F1
#
_entry.id   AF-A0A9D7DE48-F1
#
_cell.length_a   1.000
_cell.length_b   1.000
_cell.length_c   1.000
_cell.angle_alpha   90.00
_cell.angle_beta   90.00
_cell.angle_gamma   90.00
#
_symmetry.space_group_name_H-M   'P 1'
#
loop_
_entity.id
_entity.type
_entity.pdbx_description
1 polymer ?
#
loop_
_entity_poly.entity_id
_entity_poly.type
_entity_poly.pdbx_seq_one_letter_code
_entity_poly.pdbx_strand_id
1 'polypeptide(L)'
;MMTARLLLAPLLALATCCHGQCTTTIPADAVIVDDASPQFVSGSNLNYWVCQDASETILTGNNNHIWIEAGAYVSAGGDYNTIYYRGLVAFGLMGDFNTCYAENDGPVQNLGQSNAVIICGAGQLAYTYDSAPANGCGVVGVAEEAEAWIGMYPNPTSGELTIVTPSADAHQLRITDLHGREFMLRSLDRSPRSVVDVSALASGLYMAWVLTANGDVLRRPFVKD
;
A
#
# COMPACT_ATOMS: atom_id res chain seq x y z
N MET A 1 29.79 -46.51 46.38
CA MET A 1 28.94 -46.42 45.18
C MET A 1 27.90 -45.33 45.42
N MET A 2 28.14 -44.13 44.92
CA MET A 2 27.23 -42.99 45.05
C MET A 2 26.88 -42.51 43.64
N THR A 3 25.68 -42.86 43.19
CA THR A 3 25.12 -42.46 41.89
C THR A 3 24.53 -41.06 42.01
N ALA A 4 25.24 -40.06 41.47
CA ALA A 4 24.73 -38.71 41.30
C ALA A 4 23.77 -38.68 40.10
N ARG A 5 22.48 -38.44 40.36
CA ARG A 5 21.47 -38.19 39.31
C ARG A 5 21.54 -36.72 38.92
N LEU A 6 22.03 -36.46 37.71
CA LEU A 6 22.01 -35.15 37.06
C LEU A 6 20.58 -34.88 36.57
N LEU A 7 19.87 -33.97 37.24
CA LEU A 7 18.56 -33.48 36.83
C LEU A 7 18.75 -32.46 35.70
N LEU A 8 18.49 -32.89 34.47
CA LEU A 8 18.40 -32.01 33.31
C LEU A 8 17.05 -31.28 33.37
N ALA A 9 17.07 -30.01 33.80
CA ALA A 9 15.88 -29.16 33.73
C ALA A 9 15.69 -28.67 32.28
N PRO A 10 14.47 -28.74 31.70
CA PRO A 10 14.22 -28.21 30.37
C PRO A 10 14.18 -26.69 30.44
N LEU A 11 15.17 -26.05 29.84
CA LEU A 11 15.22 -24.60 29.62
C LEU A 11 14.25 -24.25 28.48
N LEU A 12 12.95 -24.17 28.79
CA LEU A 12 11.90 -23.90 27.80
C LEU A 12 11.02 -22.74 28.28
N ALA A 13 11.50 -21.51 28.17
CA ALA A 13 10.66 -20.30 28.20
C ALA A 13 11.47 -19.07 27.79
N LEU A 14 10.83 -18.20 27.01
CA LEU A 14 11.16 -16.79 26.65
C LEU A 14 11.42 -16.57 25.15
N ALA A 15 10.41 -16.81 24.30
CA ALA A 15 10.40 -16.31 22.91
C ALA A 15 9.23 -15.35 22.61
N THR A 16 8.38 -15.02 23.59
CA THR A 16 7.11 -14.32 23.34
C THR A 16 7.11 -12.81 23.62
N CYS A 17 8.19 -12.22 24.14
CA CYS A 17 8.20 -10.79 24.50
C CYS A 17 8.70 -9.84 23.39
N CYS A 18 9.31 -10.33 22.31
CA CYS A 18 9.96 -9.47 21.31
C CYS A 18 8.99 -8.76 20.34
N HIS A 19 7.70 -9.10 20.32
CA HIS A 19 6.76 -8.54 19.34
C HIS A 19 6.34 -7.09 19.66
N GLY A 20 6.42 -6.66 20.92
CA GLY A 20 5.97 -5.32 21.32
C GLY A 20 6.81 -4.17 20.75
N GLN A 21 8.07 -4.43 20.38
CA GLN A 21 8.98 -3.39 19.90
C GLN A 21 8.83 -3.07 18.41
N CYS A 22 8.08 -3.91 17.68
CA CYS A 22 7.82 -3.78 16.25
C CYS A 22 6.47 -3.10 15.97
N THR A 23 5.78 -2.60 16.98
CA THR A 23 4.59 -1.76 16.82
C THR A 23 4.89 -0.39 17.39
N THR A 24 4.66 0.65 16.60
CA THR A 24 4.95 2.04 17.00
C THR A 24 3.89 2.98 16.46
N THR A 25 3.68 4.08 17.18
CA THR A 25 2.79 5.17 16.75
C THR A 25 3.62 6.28 16.11
N ILE A 26 3.16 6.81 14.97
CA ILE A 26 3.74 8.01 14.36
C ILE A 26 3.17 9.24 15.09
N PRO A 27 4.01 10.10 15.69
CA PRO A 27 3.55 11.23 16.48
C PRO A 27 3.09 12.39 15.58
N ALA A 28 2.22 13.24 16.12
CA ALA A 28 1.60 14.36 15.39
C ALA A 28 2.58 15.46 14.97
N ASP A 29 3.75 15.50 15.60
CA ASP A 29 4.82 16.45 15.32
C ASP A 29 5.88 15.90 14.36
N ALA A 30 5.66 14.71 13.77
CA ALA A 30 6.59 14.15 12.80
C ALA A 30 6.71 15.05 11.56
N VAL A 31 7.95 15.38 11.19
CA VAL A 31 8.30 16.06 9.95
C VAL A 31 8.16 15.07 8.80
N ILE A 32 7.33 15.40 7.83
CA ILE A 32 7.07 14.57 6.66
C ILE A 32 8.25 14.70 5.69
N VAL A 33 8.72 13.56 5.17
CA VAL A 33 9.78 13.48 4.15
C VAL A 33 9.22 12.70 2.97
N ASP A 34 9.07 13.36 1.83
CA ASP A 34 8.41 12.90 0.60
C ASP A 34 9.24 13.25 -0.65
N ASP A 35 8.65 13.12 -1.85
CA ASP A 35 9.32 13.45 -3.12
C ASP A 35 9.61 14.96 -3.31
N ALA A 36 8.86 15.82 -2.61
CA ALA A 36 9.04 17.27 -2.61
C ALA A 36 10.13 17.74 -1.62
N SER A 37 10.57 16.85 -0.73
CA SER A 37 11.56 17.16 0.30
C SER A 37 12.97 17.32 -0.31
N PRO A 38 13.82 18.17 0.30
CA PRO A 38 15.18 18.37 -0.20
C PRO A 38 16.01 17.08 -0.06
N GLN A 39 17.02 16.92 -0.92
CA GLN A 39 17.93 15.77 -0.88
C GLN A 39 18.60 15.57 0.48
N PHE A 40 18.85 16.65 1.22
CA PHE A 40 19.43 16.62 2.55
C PHE A 40 18.45 17.20 3.56
N VAL A 41 17.98 16.34 4.47
CA VAL A 41 17.13 16.74 5.60
C VAL A 41 17.98 16.61 6.86
N SER A 42 18.15 17.70 7.61
CA SER A 42 19.00 17.72 8.81
C SER A 42 18.25 18.21 10.04
N GLY A 43 18.53 17.59 11.18
CA GLY A 43 17.94 17.95 12.46
C GLY A 43 18.25 16.92 13.54
N SER A 44 18.15 17.30 14.81
CA SER A 44 18.43 16.43 15.94
C SER A 44 17.32 16.53 16.97
N ASN A 45 17.01 15.42 17.64
CA ASN A 45 15.86 15.30 18.55
C ASN A 45 14.52 15.57 17.84
N LEU A 46 14.40 15.12 16.59
CA LEU A 46 13.19 15.26 15.78
C LEU A 46 12.53 13.92 15.49
N ASN A 47 11.25 13.99 15.14
CA ASN A 47 10.45 12.90 14.61
C ASN A 47 10.35 13.06 13.08
N TYR A 48 10.68 12.03 12.32
CA TYR A 48 10.60 12.02 10.85
C TYR A 48 9.68 10.90 10.37
N TRP A 49 8.71 11.21 9.52
CA TRP A 49 7.89 10.22 8.81
C TRP A 49 8.21 10.27 7.32
N VAL A 50 8.88 9.24 6.83
CA VAL A 50 9.39 9.14 5.46
C VAL A 50 8.42 8.33 4.60
N CYS A 51 7.90 8.97 3.57
CA CYS A 51 6.87 8.45 2.68
C CYS A 51 7.44 7.54 1.58
N GLN A 52 6.58 6.70 1.01
CA GLN A 52 6.95 5.71 -0.01
C GLN A 52 7.58 6.31 -1.27
N ASP A 53 7.28 7.57 -1.56
CA ASP A 53 7.73 8.34 -2.72
C ASP A 53 9.01 9.15 -2.46
N ALA A 54 9.49 9.19 -1.21
CA ALA A 54 10.79 9.78 -0.89
C ALA A 54 11.91 9.02 -1.61
N SER A 55 12.71 9.76 -2.38
CA SER A 55 13.79 9.18 -3.18
C SER A 55 15.07 10.00 -3.08
N GLU A 56 16.19 9.29 -2.92
CA GLU A 56 17.55 9.84 -2.83
C GLU A 56 17.76 10.82 -1.65
N THR A 57 16.87 10.80 -0.65
CA THR A 57 16.95 11.66 0.53
C THR A 57 17.93 11.08 1.57
N ILE A 58 18.78 11.95 2.13
CA ILE A 58 19.69 11.65 3.23
C ILE A 58 19.22 12.42 4.46
N LEU A 59 18.73 11.67 5.45
CA LEU A 59 18.41 12.20 6.78
C LEU A 59 19.67 12.25 7.62
N THR A 60 19.97 13.39 8.25
CA THR A 60 21.16 13.55 9.10
C THR A 60 20.82 14.15 10.45
N GLY A 61 21.55 13.71 11.47
CA GLY A 61 21.55 14.28 12.82
C GLY A 61 21.32 13.22 13.89
N ASN A 62 21.24 13.65 15.15
CA ASN A 62 21.35 12.75 16.28
C ASN A 62 20.05 12.65 17.08
N ASN A 63 19.84 11.52 17.75
CA ASN A 63 18.69 11.28 18.62
C ASN A 63 17.33 11.48 17.94
N ASN A 64 17.23 11.16 16.65
CA ASN A 64 15.96 11.24 15.92
C ASN A 64 15.16 9.95 16.03
N HIS A 65 13.84 10.06 15.90
CA HIS A 65 12.95 8.93 15.65
C HIS A 65 12.48 8.98 14.19
N ILE A 66 12.68 7.89 13.44
CA ILE A 66 12.46 7.87 12.00
C ILE A 66 11.55 6.69 11.65
N TRP A 67 10.40 6.96 11.03
CA TRP A 67 9.47 5.95 10.51
C TRP A 67 9.54 5.96 8.99
N ILE A 68 10.01 4.89 8.38
CA ILE A 68 10.21 4.79 6.94
C ILE A 68 9.20 3.81 6.36
N GLU A 69 8.35 4.31 5.46
CA GLU A 69 7.34 3.50 4.75
C GLU A 69 7.96 2.58 3.71
N ALA A 70 7.20 1.56 3.30
CA ALA A 70 7.61 0.65 2.25
C ALA A 70 7.75 1.39 0.92
N GLY A 71 8.91 1.24 0.25
CA GLY A 71 9.19 1.85 -1.06
C GLY A 71 10.13 3.06 -1.02
N ALA A 72 10.28 3.71 0.14
CA ALA A 72 11.17 4.87 0.29
C ALA A 72 12.64 4.51 0.03
N TYR A 73 13.30 5.24 -0.86
CA TYR A 73 14.72 5.08 -1.17
C TYR A 73 15.54 6.18 -0.49
N VAL A 74 15.92 5.94 0.78
CA VAL A 74 16.58 6.93 1.64
C VAL A 74 17.79 6.35 2.38
N SER A 75 18.59 7.21 2.99
CA SER A 75 19.61 6.84 3.96
C SER A 75 19.48 7.69 5.23
N ALA A 76 19.82 7.13 6.39
CA ALA A 76 19.87 7.86 7.64
C ALA A 76 21.30 7.86 8.19
N GLY A 77 21.78 9.03 8.62
CA GLY A 77 23.08 9.23 9.23
C GLY A 77 23.02 10.03 10.52
N GLY A 78 24.10 9.97 11.29
CA GLY A 78 24.21 10.52 12.64
C GLY A 78 24.07 9.43 13.69
N ASP A 79 24.06 9.84 14.96
CA ASP A 79 24.21 8.91 16.08
C ASP A 79 22.95 8.83 16.93
N TYR A 80 22.76 7.69 17.61
CA TYR A 80 21.67 7.47 18.56
C TYR A 80 20.25 7.60 17.98
N ASN A 81 20.07 7.41 16.67
CA ASN A 81 18.74 7.43 16.07
C ASN A 81 17.99 6.11 16.34
N THR A 82 16.67 6.21 16.48
CA THR A 82 15.76 5.06 16.50
C THR A 82 14.97 5.03 15.19
N ILE A 83 15.15 3.99 14.40
CA ILE A 83 14.61 3.87 13.05
C ILE A 83 13.66 2.68 12.99
N TYR A 84 12.50 2.88 12.40
CA TYR A 84 11.55 1.84 12.01
C TYR A 84 11.51 1.81 10.49
N TYR A 85 11.82 0.67 9.89
CA TYR A 85 12.04 0.52 8.45
C TYR A 85 11.19 -0.60 7.84
N ARG A 86 10.13 -0.22 7.12
CA ARG A 86 9.23 -1.13 6.37
C ARG A 86 9.64 -1.38 4.92
N GLY A 87 10.80 -0.86 4.51
CA GLY A 87 11.17 -0.88 3.09
C GLY A 87 11.63 -2.24 2.57
N LEU A 88 11.42 -2.42 1.26
CA LEU A 88 11.89 -3.56 0.48
C LEU A 88 13.14 -3.21 -0.37
N VAL A 89 13.56 -1.94 -0.33
CA VAL A 89 14.69 -1.40 -1.09
C VAL A 89 15.94 -1.34 -0.21
N ALA A 90 17.13 -1.06 -0.75
CA ALA A 90 18.29 -0.88 0.12
C ALA A 90 18.16 0.42 0.95
N PHE A 91 18.47 0.35 2.25
CA PHE A 91 18.49 1.47 3.19
C PHE A 91 19.88 1.60 3.81
N GLY A 92 20.52 2.77 3.63
CA GLY A 92 21.82 3.07 4.24
C GLY A 92 21.67 3.52 5.68
N LEU A 93 22.26 2.79 6.62
CA LEU A 93 22.36 3.16 8.03
C LEU A 93 23.79 3.61 8.35
N MET A 94 24.01 4.91 8.40
CA MET A 94 25.30 5.56 8.67
C MET A 94 25.35 6.12 10.10
N GLY A 95 26.56 6.38 10.61
CA GLY A 95 26.78 6.85 11.99
C GLY A 95 26.66 5.73 13.03
N ASP A 96 26.78 6.06 14.30
CA ASP A 96 27.03 5.09 15.36
C ASP A 96 25.88 5.01 16.39
N PHE A 97 25.78 3.87 17.09
CA PHE A 97 24.81 3.65 18.18
C PHE A 97 23.34 3.83 17.80
N ASN A 98 22.99 3.65 16.52
CA ASN A 98 21.62 3.67 16.04
C ASN A 98 20.92 2.34 16.35
N THR A 99 19.61 2.38 16.58
CA THR A 99 18.75 1.19 16.67
C THR A 99 17.77 1.19 15.50
N CYS A 100 17.79 0.14 14.68
CA CYS A 100 16.91 -0.01 13.52
C CYS A 100 16.04 -1.25 13.68
N TYR A 101 14.72 -1.08 13.71
CA TYR A 101 13.72 -2.13 13.62
C TYR A 101 13.31 -2.29 12.17
N ALA A 102 13.73 -3.38 11.52
CA ALA A 102 13.49 -3.63 10.10
C ALA A 102 12.46 -4.75 9.90
N GLU A 103 11.56 -4.58 8.93
CA GLU A 103 10.54 -5.57 8.63
C GLU A 103 11.13 -6.88 8.06
N ASN A 104 12.04 -6.79 7.09
CA ASN A 104 12.68 -7.95 6.46
C ASN A 104 14.20 -7.89 6.58
N ASP A 105 14.84 -9.07 6.51
CA ASP A 105 16.30 -9.21 6.42
C ASP A 105 16.78 -8.87 4.99
N GLY A 106 17.96 -8.26 4.87
CA GLY A 106 18.62 -7.94 3.59
C GLY A 106 18.60 -6.48 3.06
N PRO A 107 17.70 -5.56 3.45
CA PRO A 107 17.70 -4.22 2.90
C PRO A 107 18.60 -3.23 3.66
N VAL A 108 18.92 -3.47 4.94
CA VAL A 108 19.67 -2.49 5.75
C VAL A 108 21.19 -2.65 5.54
N GLN A 109 21.80 -1.68 4.89
CA GLN A 109 23.25 -1.54 4.76
C GLN A 109 23.79 -0.79 5.99
N ASN A 110 24.22 -1.54 7.00
CA ASN A 110 24.86 -0.97 8.18
C ASN A 110 26.30 -0.52 7.86
N LEU A 111 26.49 0.80 7.72
CA LEU A 111 27.75 1.44 7.34
C LEU A 111 28.45 2.13 8.53
N GLY A 112 27.93 1.98 9.75
CA GLY A 112 28.48 2.57 10.97
C GLY A 112 28.90 1.54 12.03
N GLN A 113 29.29 2.02 13.20
CA GLN A 113 29.75 1.21 14.33
C GLN A 113 28.67 1.11 15.42
N SER A 114 28.61 -0.04 16.09
CA SER A 114 27.72 -0.26 17.25
C SER A 114 26.23 -0.04 16.99
N ASN A 115 25.78 -0.08 15.74
CA ASN A 115 24.37 -0.05 15.39
C ASN A 115 23.72 -1.41 15.70
N ALA A 116 22.50 -1.38 16.22
CA ALA A 116 21.66 -2.56 16.44
C ALA A 116 20.59 -2.65 15.35
N VAL A 117 20.63 -3.69 14.52
CA VAL A 117 19.56 -3.99 13.54
C VAL A 117 18.74 -5.16 14.07
N ILE A 118 17.46 -4.91 14.35
CA ILE A 118 16.50 -5.85 14.93
C ILE A 118 15.48 -6.18 13.85
N ILE A 119 15.39 -7.45 13.47
CA ILE A 119 14.44 -7.91 12.45
C ILE A 119 13.11 -8.27 13.11
N CYS A 120 12.05 -7.58 12.70
CA CYS A 120 10.69 -7.77 13.18
C CYS A 120 9.98 -8.96 12.53
N GLY A 121 10.35 -9.28 11.28
CA GLY A 121 9.69 -10.29 10.45
C GLY A 121 8.68 -9.66 9.49
N ALA A 122 8.49 -10.32 8.34
CA ALA A 122 7.58 -9.87 7.29
C ALA A 122 6.18 -9.57 7.85
N GLY A 123 5.67 -8.37 7.59
CA GLY A 123 4.36 -7.90 8.03
C GLY A 123 4.23 -7.63 9.53
N GLN A 124 5.31 -7.77 10.32
CA GLN A 124 5.26 -7.60 11.78
C GLN A 124 5.64 -6.20 12.25
N LEU A 125 6.29 -5.40 11.40
CA LEU A 125 6.54 -3.99 11.69
C LEU A 125 5.29 -3.18 11.34
N ALA A 126 4.56 -2.74 12.37
CA ALA A 126 3.29 -2.06 12.22
C ALA A 126 3.36 -0.61 12.73
N TYR A 127 2.86 0.33 11.92
CA TYR A 127 2.69 1.72 12.31
C TYR A 127 1.22 1.98 12.64
N THR A 128 0.96 2.69 13.73
CA THR A 128 -0.36 3.26 14.02
C THR A 128 -0.36 4.73 13.63
N TYR A 129 -1.41 5.13 12.90
CA TYR A 129 -1.52 6.45 12.27
C TYR A 129 -2.49 7.39 13.02
N ASP A 130 -3.04 6.96 14.17
CA ASP A 130 -4.07 7.69 14.92
C ASP A 130 -3.67 9.12 15.30
N SER A 131 -2.36 9.34 15.50
CA SER A 131 -1.79 10.65 15.78
C SER A 131 -0.91 11.19 14.66
N ALA A 132 -0.87 10.57 13.48
CA ALA A 132 0.01 11.03 12.42
C ALA A 132 -0.42 12.42 11.89
N PRO A 133 0.51 13.23 11.36
CA PRO A 133 0.18 14.52 10.75
C PRO A 133 -0.86 14.38 9.64
N ALA A 134 -1.85 15.28 9.60
CA ALA A 134 -3.01 15.21 8.68
C ALA A 134 -2.65 15.27 7.17
N ASN A 135 -1.46 15.74 6.83
CA ASN A 135 -0.94 15.81 5.46
C ASN A 135 0.25 14.87 5.22
N GLY A 136 0.45 13.85 6.07
CA GLY A 136 1.66 13.04 5.98
C GLY A 136 1.65 12.06 4.82
N CYS A 137 2.22 10.88 5.00
CA CYS A 137 2.28 9.85 3.96
C CYS A 137 0.88 9.27 3.74
N GLY A 138 -0.03 10.12 3.26
CA GLY A 138 -1.31 9.76 2.75
C GLY A 138 -1.03 8.79 1.64
N VAL A 139 -1.56 7.58 1.80
CA VAL A 139 -1.68 6.63 0.71
C VAL A 139 -2.61 7.31 -0.29
N VAL A 140 -2.06 8.16 -1.17
CA VAL A 140 -2.66 8.52 -2.46
C VAL A 140 -2.54 7.36 -3.45
N GLY A 141 -2.34 6.15 -2.94
CA GLY A 141 -2.90 4.99 -3.60
C GLY A 141 -4.38 5.28 -3.79
N VAL A 142 -4.82 5.28 -5.04
CA VAL A 142 -6.17 4.84 -5.36
C VAL A 142 -6.35 3.62 -4.48
N ALA A 143 -7.15 3.72 -3.41
CA ALA A 143 -7.57 2.53 -2.70
C ALA A 143 -7.96 1.57 -3.82
N GLU A 144 -7.32 0.41 -3.89
CA GLU A 144 -7.81 -0.69 -4.70
C GLU A 144 -9.14 -1.10 -4.03
N GLU A 145 -10.14 -0.21 -4.12
CA GLU A 145 -11.55 -0.52 -4.26
C GLU A 145 -11.53 -1.72 -5.18
N ALA A 146 -11.71 -2.90 -4.61
CA ALA A 146 -11.64 -4.17 -5.30
C ALA A 146 -12.34 -3.98 -6.65
N GLU A 147 -11.54 -3.84 -7.73
CA GLU A 147 -11.99 -3.15 -8.94
C GLU A 147 -13.37 -3.66 -9.27
N ALA A 148 -14.38 -2.80 -9.15
CA ALA A 148 -15.74 -3.16 -9.44
C ALA A 148 -15.77 -3.60 -10.91
N TRP A 149 -15.66 -4.91 -11.12
CA TRP A 149 -15.42 -5.46 -12.43
C TRP A 149 -16.76 -5.56 -13.15
N ILE A 150 -16.74 -5.46 -14.47
CA ILE A 150 -17.94 -5.64 -15.28
C ILE A 150 -17.64 -6.70 -16.35
N GLY A 151 -18.37 -7.80 -16.29
CA GLY A 151 -18.34 -8.85 -17.28
C GLY A 151 -19.29 -8.52 -18.43
N MET A 152 -18.85 -8.73 -19.67
CA MET A 152 -19.68 -8.58 -20.86
C MET A 152 -19.51 -9.80 -21.78
N TYR A 153 -20.60 -10.48 -22.10
CA TYR A 153 -20.59 -11.63 -22.98
C TYR A 153 -21.91 -11.80 -23.78
N PRO A 154 -21.85 -12.39 -24.99
CA PRO A 154 -20.63 -12.67 -25.73
C PRO A 154 -19.93 -11.37 -26.16
N ASN A 155 -18.62 -11.43 -26.35
CA ASN A 155 -17.82 -10.35 -26.94
C ASN A 155 -16.76 -11.00 -27.85
N PRO A 156 -16.89 -10.92 -29.18
CA PRO A 156 -17.88 -10.13 -29.94
C PRO A 156 -19.34 -10.57 -29.76
N THR A 157 -20.29 -9.68 -30.04
CA THR A 157 -21.74 -9.99 -30.06
C THR A 157 -22.37 -9.57 -31.40
N SER A 158 -23.43 -10.26 -31.82
CA SER A 158 -24.21 -9.94 -33.02
C SER A 158 -25.59 -9.34 -32.71
N GLY A 159 -26.07 -9.42 -31.47
CA GLY A 159 -27.43 -9.05 -31.11
C GLY A 159 -27.60 -8.75 -29.64
N GLU A 160 -27.49 -9.74 -28.76
CA GLU A 160 -27.67 -9.53 -27.32
C GLU A 160 -26.32 -9.45 -26.59
N LEU A 161 -26.20 -8.49 -25.67
CA LEU A 161 -25.07 -8.36 -24.77
C LEU A 161 -25.53 -8.61 -23.33
N THR A 162 -24.96 -9.63 -22.69
CA THR A 162 -25.14 -9.87 -21.25
C THR A 162 -24.10 -9.08 -20.47
N ILE A 163 -24.57 -8.26 -19.55
CA ILE A 163 -23.76 -7.49 -18.61
C ILE A 163 -23.87 -8.16 -17.24
N VAL A 164 -22.71 -8.44 -16.63
CA VAL A 164 -22.60 -8.97 -15.27
C VAL A 164 -21.83 -7.99 -14.41
N THR A 165 -22.40 -7.65 -13.25
CA THR A 165 -21.78 -6.81 -12.24
C THR A 165 -21.67 -7.57 -10.91
N PRO A 166 -20.64 -7.28 -10.08
CA PRO A 166 -20.42 -7.97 -8.80
C PRO A 166 -21.55 -7.72 -7.80
N SER A 167 -22.18 -6.54 -7.86
CA SER A 167 -23.35 -6.21 -7.06
C SER A 167 -24.59 -5.97 -7.93
N ALA A 168 -25.76 -6.07 -7.31
CA ALA A 168 -27.06 -5.78 -7.92
C ALA A 168 -27.34 -4.27 -8.07
N ASP A 169 -26.32 -3.42 -7.90
CA ASP A 169 -26.50 -1.97 -7.82
C ASP A 169 -26.40 -1.29 -9.19
N ALA A 170 -26.23 -2.05 -10.27
CA ALA A 170 -26.20 -1.52 -11.63
C ALA A 170 -27.53 -0.87 -12.00
N HIS A 171 -27.48 0.41 -12.38
CA HIS A 171 -28.68 1.24 -12.43
C HIS A 171 -28.95 1.85 -13.79
N GLN A 172 -27.89 2.23 -14.50
CA GLN A 172 -27.98 2.82 -15.82
C GLN A 172 -26.84 2.30 -16.70
N LEU A 173 -27.18 1.95 -17.94
CA LEU A 173 -26.25 1.62 -19.00
C LEU A 173 -26.25 2.73 -20.04
N ARG A 174 -25.05 3.17 -20.42
CA ARG A 174 -24.81 4.04 -21.58
C ARG A 174 -23.84 3.36 -22.53
N ILE A 175 -24.14 3.34 -23.82
CA ILE A 175 -23.24 2.83 -24.87
C ILE A 175 -22.82 3.98 -25.78
N THR A 176 -21.51 4.13 -25.97
CA THR A 176 -20.92 5.15 -26.84
C THR A 176 -19.96 4.54 -27.86
N ASP A 177 -19.74 5.22 -28.99
CA ASP A 177 -18.60 4.92 -29.86
C ASP A 177 -17.28 5.53 -29.30
N LEU A 178 -16.17 5.32 -30.02
CA LEU A 178 -14.84 5.85 -29.67
C LEU A 178 -14.75 7.38 -29.73
N HIS A 179 -15.68 8.05 -30.41
CA HIS A 179 -15.77 9.51 -30.45
C HIS A 179 -16.68 10.07 -29.35
N GLY A 180 -17.21 9.21 -28.46
CA GLY A 180 -18.10 9.60 -27.37
C GLY A 180 -19.53 9.87 -27.79
N ARG A 181 -19.93 9.53 -29.03
CA ARG A 181 -21.33 9.67 -29.47
C ARG A 181 -22.18 8.58 -28.82
N GLU A 182 -23.25 8.99 -28.15
CA GLU A 182 -24.18 8.09 -27.47
C GLU A 182 -25.13 7.41 -28.46
N PHE A 183 -25.22 6.08 -28.34
CA PHE A 183 -26.17 5.26 -29.13
C PHE A 183 -27.31 4.70 -28.28
N MET A 184 -27.06 4.52 -26.97
CA MET A 184 -28.04 3.93 -26.07
C MET A 184 -27.87 4.49 -24.67
N LEU A 185 -29.00 4.80 -24.05
CA LEU A 185 -29.11 5.10 -22.63
C LEU A 185 -30.33 4.34 -22.08
N ARG A 186 -30.10 3.44 -21.12
CA ARG A 186 -31.15 2.55 -20.59
C ARG A 186 -30.99 2.34 -19.09
N SER A 187 -32.09 2.37 -18.35
CA SER A 187 -32.10 1.94 -16.94
C SER A 187 -32.05 0.42 -16.84
N LEU A 188 -31.25 -0.09 -15.90
CA LEU A 188 -31.12 -1.52 -15.61
C LEU A 188 -32.00 -1.90 -14.40
N ASP A 189 -32.46 -3.14 -14.36
CA ASP A 189 -33.42 -3.64 -13.37
C ASP A 189 -32.77 -3.97 -11.99
N ARG A 190 -31.65 -3.32 -11.63
CA ARG A 190 -30.89 -3.58 -10.40
C ARG A 190 -30.65 -5.07 -10.16
N SER A 191 -30.22 -5.75 -11.21
CA SER A 191 -29.87 -7.18 -11.18
C SER A 191 -28.38 -7.33 -11.47
N PRO A 192 -27.67 -8.26 -10.80
CA PRO A 192 -26.27 -8.54 -11.09
C PRO A 192 -26.05 -9.06 -12.51
N ARG A 193 -27.14 -9.43 -13.20
CA ARG A 193 -27.14 -9.82 -14.61
C ARG A 193 -28.24 -9.09 -15.36
N SER A 194 -27.88 -8.43 -16.46
CA SER A 194 -28.81 -7.73 -17.36
C SER A 194 -28.51 -8.11 -18.81
N VAL A 195 -29.56 -8.27 -19.63
CA VAL A 195 -29.43 -8.55 -21.07
C VAL A 195 -29.94 -7.34 -21.87
N VAL A 196 -29.14 -6.92 -22.85
CA VAL A 196 -29.39 -5.72 -23.63
C VAL A 196 -29.29 -6.06 -25.10
N ASP A 197 -30.34 -5.73 -25.85
CA ASP A 197 -30.34 -5.84 -27.30
C ASP A 197 -29.54 -4.69 -27.92
N VAL A 198 -28.43 -5.04 -28.56
CA VAL A 198 -27.52 -4.17 -29.31
C VAL A 198 -27.55 -4.46 -30.82
N SER A 199 -28.53 -5.21 -31.30
CA SER A 199 -28.67 -5.58 -32.73
C SER A 199 -28.80 -4.37 -33.66
N ALA A 200 -29.32 -3.25 -33.17
CA ALA A 200 -29.45 -2.01 -33.92
C ALA A 200 -28.13 -1.24 -34.10
N LEU A 201 -27.05 -1.63 -33.40
CA LEU A 201 -25.74 -1.02 -33.55
C LEU A 201 -25.06 -1.56 -34.82
N ALA A 202 -24.37 -0.67 -35.53
CA ALA A 202 -23.50 -1.05 -36.63
C ALA A 202 -22.29 -1.85 -36.11
N SER A 203 -21.66 -2.63 -36.99
CA SER A 203 -20.44 -3.36 -36.65
C SER A 203 -19.32 -2.39 -36.24
N GLY A 204 -18.66 -2.64 -35.12
CA GLY A 204 -17.62 -1.74 -34.59
C GLY A 204 -17.25 -1.94 -33.13
N LEU A 205 -16.32 -1.11 -32.65
CA LEU A 205 -15.88 -1.06 -31.26
C LEU A 205 -16.69 -0.01 -30.47
N TYR A 206 -17.25 -0.42 -29.34
CA TYR A 206 -18.08 0.42 -28.48
C TYR A 206 -17.57 0.40 -27.04
N MET A 207 -17.90 1.45 -26.29
CA MET A 207 -17.68 1.54 -24.85
C MET A 207 -19.01 1.49 -24.12
N ALA A 208 -19.17 0.53 -23.22
CA ALA A 208 -20.31 0.46 -22.33
C ALA A 208 -19.93 1.02 -20.95
N TRP A 209 -20.78 1.91 -20.46
CA TRP A 209 -20.66 2.64 -19.20
C TRP A 209 -21.81 2.22 -18.29
N VAL A 210 -21.51 1.70 -17.10
CA VAL A 210 -22.52 1.31 -16.12
C VAL A 210 -22.39 2.20 -14.89
N LEU A 211 -23.46 2.92 -14.58
CA LEU A 211 -23.59 3.71 -13.35
C LEU A 211 -24.20 2.83 -12.26
N THR A 212 -23.52 2.72 -11.11
CA THR A 212 -24.02 2.01 -9.93
C THR A 212 -24.91 2.92 -9.07
N ALA A 213 -25.65 2.34 -8.13
CA ALA A 213 -26.46 3.09 -7.16
C ALA A 213 -25.62 4.00 -6.25
N ASN A 214 -24.34 3.67 -6.06
CA ASN A 214 -23.41 4.46 -5.25
C ASN A 214 -22.79 5.63 -6.04
N GLY A 215 -23.06 5.73 -7.35
CA GLY A 215 -22.51 6.76 -8.22
C GLY A 215 -21.23 6.36 -8.95
N ASP A 216 -20.74 5.13 -8.77
CA ASP A 216 -19.55 4.63 -9.46
C ASP A 216 -19.83 4.40 -10.94
N VAL A 217 -18.82 4.64 -11.77
CA VAL A 217 -18.92 4.50 -13.23
C VAL A 217 -17.96 3.42 -13.72
N LEU A 218 -18.52 2.24 -14.00
CA LEU A 218 -17.78 1.10 -14.54
C LEU A 218 -17.74 1.19 -16.08
N ARG A 219 -16.61 0.83 -16.69
CA ARG A 219 -16.39 0.97 -18.13
C ARG A 219 -15.80 -0.29 -18.73
N ARG A 220 -16.31 -0.72 -19.87
CA ARG A 220 -15.74 -1.86 -20.60
C ARG A 220 -15.98 -1.75 -22.10
N PRO A 221 -14.94 -2.00 -22.93
CA PRO A 221 -15.12 -2.06 -24.36
C PRO A 221 -15.74 -3.41 -24.79
N PHE A 222 -16.53 -3.39 -25.86
CA PHE A 222 -17.01 -4.59 -26.54
C PHE A 222 -17.08 -4.39 -28.06
N VAL A 223 -17.03 -5.50 -28.79
CA VAL A 223 -17.09 -5.53 -30.26
C VAL A 223 -18.48 -6.01 -30.71
N LYS A 224 -19.10 -5.23 -31.61
CA LYS A 224 -20.33 -5.59 -32.33
C LYS A 224 -19.93 -6.10 -33.72
N ASP A 225 -20.40 -7.29 -34.08
CA ASP A 225 -20.26 -7.88 -35.42
C ASP A 225 -21.31 -7.35 -36.40
#